data_AF-A0AAV2DV41-F1
#
_entry.id   AF-A0AAV2DV41-F1
#
_cell.length_a   1.000
_cell.length_b   1.000
_cell.length_c   1.000
_cell.angle_alpha   90.00
_cell.angle_beta   90.00
_cell.angle_gamma   90.00
#
_symmetry.space_group_name_H-M   'P 1'
#
loop_
_entity.id
_entity.type
_entity.pdbx_description
1 polymer ?
#
loop_
_entity_poly.entity_id
_entity_poly.type
_entity_poly.pdbx_seq_one_letter_code
_entity_poly.pdbx_strand_id
1 'polypeptide(L)'
;MANVKLISLLLVASFAIIIQTAISGDPDILTDFIAPPNATVDGSFFTFTGFGLLVNGTQLPADKFKVVKATMAEFPALNGQSVSYATLLFPNGTANPPHTTHAPPSSSSSSTASSSAGTVSLPGTLFATGIDDAVLAKSFKTDVGVIQKLKAGLAVKP
;
A
#
# COMPACT_ATOMS: atom_id res chain seq x y z
N MET A 1 42.82 -23.74 19.14
CA MET A 1 41.54 -23.87 19.86
C MET A 1 40.62 -22.64 19.69
N ALA A 2 41.16 -21.41 19.72
CA ALA A 2 40.39 -20.17 19.48
C ALA A 2 39.69 -20.11 18.10
N ASN A 3 40.37 -20.54 17.04
CA ASN A 3 39.83 -20.47 15.68
C ASN A 3 38.62 -21.40 15.47
N VAL A 4 38.58 -22.56 16.14
CA VAL A 4 37.44 -23.49 16.08
C VAL A 4 36.23 -22.92 16.83
N LYS A 5 36.45 -22.23 17.95
CA LYS A 5 35.40 -21.51 18.69
C LYS A 5 34.83 -20.34 17.88
N LEU A 6 35.68 -19.61 17.17
CA LEU A 6 35.27 -18.50 16.31
C LEU A 6 34.44 -19.00 15.11
N ILE A 7 34.88 -20.06 14.44
CA ILE A 7 34.13 -20.68 13.34
C ILE A 7 32.78 -21.23 13.83
N SER A 8 32.75 -21.89 15.00
CA SER A 8 31.50 -22.37 15.59
C SER A 8 30.54 -21.25 15.97
N LEU A 9 31.05 -20.11 16.45
CA LEU A 9 30.23 -18.93 16.76
C LEU A 9 29.64 -18.30 15.50
N LEU A 10 30.43 -18.18 14.43
CA LEU A 10 29.94 -17.69 13.13
C LEU A 10 28.87 -18.62 12.53
N LEU A 11 29.01 -19.93 12.69
CA LEU A 11 28.04 -20.91 12.21
C LEU A 11 26.71 -20.85 12.99
N VAL A 12 26.77 -20.66 14.32
CA VAL A 12 25.56 -20.49 15.14
C VAL A 12 24.87 -19.15 14.84
N ALA A 13 25.65 -18.08 14.62
CA ALA A 13 25.11 -16.77 14.24
C ALA A 13 24.43 -16.79 12.87
N SER A 14 24.96 -17.53 11.88
CA SER A 14 24.32 -17.65 10.57
C SER A 14 23.03 -18.47 10.62
N PHE A 15 22.92 -19.49 11.49
CA PHE A 15 21.67 -20.21 11.72
C PHE A 15 20.61 -19.35 12.45
N ALA A 16 21.01 -18.45 13.35
CA ALA A 16 20.10 -17.55 14.06
C ALA A 16 19.43 -16.50 13.14
N ILE A 17 20.06 -16.16 12.01
CA ILE A 17 19.50 -15.21 11.02
C ILE A 17 18.37 -15.86 10.19
N ILE A 18 18.33 -17.20 10.10
CA ILE A 18 17.35 -17.93 9.26
C ILE A 18 15.96 -17.97 9.93
N ILE A 19 15.84 -17.73 11.24
CA ILE A 19 14.55 -17.74 11.97
C ILE A 19 13.88 -16.35 11.98
N GLN A 20 13.84 -15.68 10.82
CA GLN A 20 12.97 -14.53 10.59
C GLN A 20 12.22 -14.70 9.28
N THR A 21 11.45 -15.78 9.18
CA THR A 21 10.35 -15.83 8.21
C THR A 21 9.30 -14.82 8.68
N ALA A 22 9.36 -13.61 8.16
CA ALA A 22 8.26 -12.66 8.30
C ALA A 22 7.02 -13.29 7.65
N ILE A 23 6.04 -13.68 8.47
CA ILE A 23 4.71 -14.01 7.97
C ILE A 23 4.10 -12.68 7.56
N SER A 24 4.09 -12.41 6.26
CA SER A 24 3.31 -11.33 5.69
C SER A 24 1.90 -11.87 5.52
N GLY A 25 1.00 -11.50 6.42
CA GLY A 25 -0.38 -11.94 6.43
C GLY A 25 -1.11 -11.24 7.56
N ASP A 26 -2.37 -10.89 7.34
CA ASP A 26 -3.21 -10.43 8.43
C ASP A 26 -3.45 -11.59 9.41
N PRO A 27 -3.38 -11.37 10.73
CA PRO A 27 -3.65 -12.42 11.71
C PRO A 27 -5.07 -12.99 11.56
N ASP A 28 -5.19 -14.32 11.59
CA ASP A 28 -6.49 -14.99 11.61
C ASP A 28 -7.26 -14.63 12.89
N ILE A 29 -8.57 -14.43 12.76
CA ILE A 29 -9.47 -14.22 13.88
C ILE A 29 -10.10 -15.54 14.35
N LEU A 30 -10.32 -15.65 15.66
CA LEU A 30 -10.93 -16.81 16.29
C LEU A 30 -12.46 -16.63 16.50
N THR A 31 -13.00 -15.51 16.04
CA THR A 31 -14.42 -15.12 16.14
C THR A 31 -14.90 -14.65 14.77
N ASP A 32 -16.23 -14.54 14.58
CA ASP A 32 -16.80 -14.11 13.30
C ASP A 32 -16.40 -12.68 12.92
N PHE A 33 -16.20 -11.80 13.90
CA PHE A 33 -15.70 -10.44 13.74
C PHE A 33 -15.03 -9.93 15.03
N ILE A 34 -14.28 -8.82 14.91
CA ILE A 34 -13.70 -8.10 16.05
C ILE A 34 -14.59 -6.89 16.37
N ALA A 35 -15.26 -6.91 17.53
CA ALA A 35 -16.09 -5.81 17.99
C ALA A 35 -15.24 -4.60 18.45
N PRO A 36 -15.71 -3.36 18.28
CA PRO A 36 -15.04 -2.20 18.86
C PRO A 36 -15.08 -2.26 20.40
N PRO A 37 -14.03 -1.79 21.09
CA PRO A 37 -14.04 -1.73 22.55
C PRO A 37 -15.22 -0.90 23.05
N ASN A 38 -15.99 -1.44 24.00
CA ASN A 38 -17.10 -0.76 24.69
C ASN A 38 -18.22 -0.22 23.76
N ALA A 39 -18.39 -0.78 22.57
CA ALA A 39 -19.47 -0.40 21.65
C ALA A 39 -20.47 -1.55 21.45
N THR A 40 -21.74 -1.21 21.27
CA THR A 40 -22.74 -2.16 20.79
C THR A 40 -22.57 -2.32 19.29
N VAL A 41 -22.49 -3.56 18.81
CA VAL A 41 -22.39 -3.86 17.39
C VAL A 41 -23.79 -4.01 16.80
N ASP A 42 -24.08 -3.25 15.75
CA ASP A 42 -25.32 -3.31 14.98
C ASP A 42 -25.05 -3.40 13.47
N GLY A 43 -26.11 -3.37 12.65
CA GLY A 43 -25.99 -3.44 11.20
C GLY A 43 -25.17 -2.29 10.58
N SER A 44 -25.07 -1.14 11.26
CA SER A 44 -24.26 -0.02 10.76
C SER A 44 -22.77 -0.34 10.81
N PHE A 45 -22.31 -1.16 11.76
CA PHE A 45 -20.91 -1.57 11.84
C PHE A 45 -20.46 -2.35 10.59
N PHE A 46 -21.35 -3.13 9.97
CA PHE A 46 -21.07 -3.94 8.79
C PHE A 46 -21.44 -3.26 7.46
N THR A 47 -21.87 -1.99 7.49
CA THR A 47 -22.35 -1.29 6.29
C THR A 47 -21.35 -0.21 5.87
N PHE A 48 -20.62 -0.46 4.79
CA PHE A 48 -19.77 0.55 4.16
C PHE A 48 -20.53 1.33 3.08
N THR A 49 -20.69 2.65 3.26
CA THR A 49 -21.43 3.52 2.33
C THR A 49 -20.53 4.35 1.42
N GLY A 50 -19.20 4.25 1.55
CA GLY A 50 -18.26 5.10 0.80
C GLY A 50 -18.34 4.95 -0.72
N PHE A 51 -18.81 3.80 -1.22
CA PHE A 51 -19.07 3.58 -2.66
C PHE A 51 -20.38 4.23 -3.15
N GLY A 52 -21.29 4.62 -2.26
CA GLY A 52 -22.54 5.29 -2.62
C GLY A 52 -22.32 6.66 -3.31
N LEU A 53 -21.17 7.30 -3.07
CA LEU A 53 -20.73 8.50 -3.80
C LEU A 53 -20.59 8.27 -5.31
N LEU A 54 -20.50 7.00 -5.75
CA LEU A 54 -20.40 6.60 -7.16
C LEU A 54 -21.77 6.45 -7.83
N VAL A 55 -22.80 6.15 -7.06
CA VAL A 55 -24.15 5.81 -7.55
C VAL A 55 -25.04 7.05 -7.67
N ASN A 56 -24.83 8.06 -6.82
CA ASN A 56 -25.66 9.27 -6.80
C ASN A 56 -25.23 10.39 -7.76
N GLY A 57 -24.30 10.13 -8.69
CA GLY A 57 -24.01 11.06 -9.79
C GLY A 57 -23.54 12.46 -9.38
N THR A 58 -23.15 12.68 -8.11
CA THR A 58 -22.48 13.93 -7.72
C THR A 58 -21.20 14.02 -8.53
N GLN A 59 -21.16 15.01 -9.42
CA GLN A 59 -20.07 15.27 -10.34
C GLN A 59 -18.73 15.16 -9.60
N LEU A 60 -18.05 14.04 -9.81
CA LEU A 60 -16.67 13.91 -9.42
C LEU A 60 -15.91 14.99 -10.19
N PRO A 61 -14.92 15.67 -9.57
CA PRO A 61 -14.10 16.64 -10.27
C PRO A 61 -13.63 16.03 -11.59
N ALA A 62 -14.04 16.63 -12.71
CA ALA A 62 -14.09 15.98 -14.02
C ALA A 62 -12.72 15.64 -14.63
N ASP A 63 -11.64 15.95 -13.93
CA ASP A 63 -10.32 16.07 -14.53
C ASP A 63 -9.27 15.14 -13.90
N LYS A 64 -9.60 14.37 -12.86
CA LYS A 64 -8.61 13.54 -12.14
C LYS A 64 -9.10 12.13 -11.84
N PHE A 65 -8.21 11.17 -12.08
CA PHE A 65 -8.33 9.79 -11.60
C PHE A 65 -8.54 9.78 -10.07
N LYS A 66 -9.51 8.99 -9.60
CA LYS A 66 -9.84 8.86 -8.17
C LYS A 66 -9.91 7.40 -7.76
N VAL A 67 -9.41 7.10 -6.56
CA VAL A 67 -9.57 5.81 -5.90
C VAL A 67 -10.42 5.99 -4.65
N VAL A 68 -11.50 5.23 -4.53
CA VAL A 68 -12.28 5.09 -3.29
C VAL A 68 -11.93 3.76 -2.67
N LYS A 69 -11.48 3.76 -1.41
CA LYS A 69 -11.00 2.56 -0.72
C LYS A 69 -11.93 2.20 0.44
N ALA A 70 -12.04 0.90 0.66
CA ALA A 70 -12.57 0.30 1.87
C ALA A 70 -11.45 -0.59 2.44
N THR A 71 -10.57 0.01 3.24
CA THR A 71 -9.61 -0.68 4.09
C THR A 71 -10.09 -0.65 5.53
N MET A 72 -9.39 -1.32 6.45
CA MET A 72 -9.68 -1.23 7.90
C MET A 72 -9.72 0.22 8.41
N ALA A 73 -8.99 1.15 7.78
CA ALA A 73 -9.01 2.56 8.15
C ALA A 73 -10.37 3.23 7.85
N GLU A 74 -11.02 2.89 6.73
CA GLU A 74 -12.33 3.43 6.35
C GLU A 74 -13.50 2.54 6.76
N PHE A 75 -13.26 1.24 6.94
CA PHE A 75 -14.26 0.22 7.27
C PHE A 75 -13.72 -0.76 8.32
N PRO A 76 -13.84 -0.44 9.62
CA PRO A 76 -13.23 -1.21 10.71
C PRO A 76 -13.69 -2.67 10.81
N ALA A 77 -14.86 -3.01 10.26
CA ALA A 77 -15.35 -4.39 10.21
C ALA A 77 -14.46 -5.34 9.38
N LEU A 78 -13.56 -4.81 8.56
CA LEU A 78 -12.56 -5.60 7.84
C LEU A 78 -11.40 -6.07 8.72
N ASN A 79 -11.29 -5.60 9.96
CA ASN A 79 -10.23 -6.02 10.86
C ASN A 79 -10.26 -7.53 11.07
N GLY A 80 -9.16 -8.20 10.73
CA GLY A 80 -9.03 -9.64 10.83
C GLY A 80 -9.75 -10.46 9.76
N GLN A 81 -10.36 -9.80 8.75
CA GLN A 81 -11.02 -10.48 7.63
C GLN A 81 -10.08 -10.74 6.45
N SER A 82 -8.85 -10.23 6.50
CA SER A 82 -7.83 -10.41 5.45
C SER A 82 -8.28 -9.95 4.06
N VAL A 83 -9.20 -8.98 3.99
CA VAL A 83 -9.73 -8.45 2.72
C VAL A 83 -9.87 -6.93 2.76
N SER A 84 -9.56 -6.28 1.64
CA SER A 84 -9.93 -4.88 1.38
C SER A 84 -10.40 -4.70 -0.06
N TYR A 85 -11.09 -3.59 -0.33
CA TYR A 85 -11.66 -3.30 -1.64
C TYR A 85 -11.34 -1.88 -2.08
N ALA A 86 -11.18 -1.67 -3.39
CA ALA A 86 -11.06 -0.34 -3.96
C ALA A 86 -11.83 -0.21 -5.28
N THR A 87 -12.52 0.91 -5.45
CA THR A 87 -13.10 1.31 -6.73
C THR A 87 -12.24 2.40 -7.37
N LEU A 88 -11.94 2.20 -8.65
CA LEU A 88 -11.11 3.09 -9.44
C LEU A 88 -11.98 3.83 -10.45
N LEU A 89 -11.84 5.16 -10.50
CA LEU A 89 -12.66 6.03 -11.33
C LEU A 89 -11.78 6.74 -12.34
N PHE A 90 -12.10 6.55 -13.61
CA PHE A 90 -11.34 7.07 -14.73
C PHE A 90 -12.19 8.06 -15.54
N PRO A 91 -12.04 9.37 -15.31
CA PRO A 91 -12.48 10.36 -16.29
C PRO A 91 -11.77 10.17 -17.64
N ASN A 92 -12.35 10.70 -18.72
CA ASN A 92 -11.80 10.54 -20.07
C ASN A 92 -10.34 11.02 -20.15
N GLY A 93 -9.47 10.20 -20.73
CA GLY A 93 -8.04 10.52 -20.87
C GLY A 93 -7.19 10.38 -19.59
N THR A 94 -7.76 9.91 -18.49
CA THR A 94 -6.99 9.65 -17.26
C THR A 94 -6.48 8.21 -17.19
N ALA A 95 -5.36 8.02 -16.49
CA ALA A 95 -4.77 6.71 -16.23
C ALA A 95 -4.52 6.54 -14.74
N ASN A 96 -4.52 5.28 -14.29
CA ASN A 96 -4.03 4.91 -12.98
C ASN A 96 -2.51 4.81 -13.09
N PRO A 97 -1.73 5.69 -12.44
CA PRO A 97 -0.28 5.64 -12.54
C PRO A 97 0.26 4.27 -12.08
N PRO A 98 1.43 3.87 -12.56
CA PRO A 98 2.12 2.69 -12.02
C PRO A 98 2.23 2.80 -10.49
N HIS A 99 1.76 1.78 -9.80
CA HIS A 99 1.74 1.70 -8.34
C HIS A 99 2.07 0.28 -7.91
N THR A 100 2.55 0.16 -6.68
CA THR A 100 2.65 -1.13 -6.00
C THR A 100 1.67 -1.16 -4.84
N THR A 101 1.14 -2.35 -4.57
CA THR A 101 0.36 -2.62 -3.37
C THR A 101 1.29 -3.27 -2.37
N HIS A 102 1.33 -2.74 -1.14
CA HIS A 102 2.06 -3.39 -0.05
C HIS A 102 1.13 -4.39 0.63
N ALA A 103 1.12 -5.62 0.12
CA ALA A 103 0.35 -6.74 0.64
C ALA A 103 1.17 -8.04 0.52
N PRO A 104 0.82 -9.10 1.27
CA PRO A 104 1.38 -10.45 1.11
C PRO A 104 1.32 -10.94 -0.35
N PRO A 105 2.17 -11.90 -0.76
CA PRO A 105 2.34 -12.28 -2.16
C PRO A 105 1.17 -13.12 -2.69
N SER A 106 0.01 -12.50 -2.88
CA SER A 106 -1.17 -13.11 -3.53
C SER A 106 -2.27 -12.08 -3.85
N SER A 107 -2.01 -11.07 -4.68
CA SER A 107 -3.13 -10.39 -5.35
C SER A 107 -2.71 -9.55 -6.56
N SER A 108 -3.21 -9.95 -7.73
CA SER A 108 -3.54 -9.07 -8.84
C SER A 108 -5.06 -8.93 -8.89
N SER A 109 -5.58 -7.71 -9.08
CA SER A 109 -7.00 -7.29 -9.15
C SER A 109 -7.51 -6.52 -7.92
N SER A 110 -8.59 -5.75 -8.09
CA SER A 110 -9.19 -4.72 -7.21
C SER A 110 -9.60 -5.16 -5.79
N SER A 111 -9.31 -6.41 -5.42
CA SER A 111 -9.50 -7.01 -4.10
C SER A 111 -8.16 -7.55 -3.60
N THR A 112 -7.70 -7.08 -2.45
CA THR A 112 -6.42 -7.50 -1.85
C THR A 112 -6.67 -8.44 -0.69
N ALA A 113 -5.83 -9.46 -0.54
CA ALA A 113 -5.83 -10.38 0.61
C ALA A 113 -5.16 -9.74 1.86
N SER A 114 -5.52 -8.50 2.15
CA SER A 114 -5.15 -7.77 3.36
C SER A 114 -6.16 -6.66 3.59
N SER A 115 -6.58 -6.51 4.83
CA SER A 115 -7.50 -5.50 5.34
C SER A 115 -6.86 -4.11 5.41
N SER A 116 -5.54 -4.01 5.41
CA SER A 116 -4.79 -2.73 5.48
C SER A 116 -3.99 -2.43 4.21
N ALA A 117 -4.47 -2.86 3.04
CA ALA A 117 -3.70 -2.71 1.81
C ALA A 117 -3.43 -1.23 1.46
N GLY A 118 -2.15 -0.87 1.54
CA GLY A 118 -1.65 0.44 1.10
C GLY A 118 -1.33 0.42 -0.40
N THR A 119 -1.48 1.58 -1.05
CA THR A 119 -0.98 1.80 -2.42
C THR A 119 0.12 2.84 -2.39
N VAL A 120 1.23 2.56 -3.06
CA VAL A 120 2.35 3.48 -3.18
C VAL A 120 2.49 3.89 -4.65
N SER A 121 2.31 5.18 -4.95
CA SER A 121 2.50 5.70 -6.31
C SER A 121 3.98 5.70 -6.65
N LEU A 122 4.37 4.97 -7.70
CA LEU A 122 5.78 4.87 -8.10
C LEU A 122 6.33 6.21 -8.58
N PRO A 123 5.65 6.99 -9.45
CA PRO A 123 6.17 8.30 -9.86
C PRO A 123 6.36 9.25 -8.66
N GLY A 124 5.38 9.33 -7.76
CA GLY A 124 5.50 10.16 -6.56
C GLY A 124 6.65 9.71 -5.65
N THR A 125 6.77 8.41 -5.41
CA THR A 125 7.82 7.87 -4.53
C THR A 125 9.21 8.03 -5.12
N LEU A 126 9.35 7.86 -6.43
CA LEU A 126 10.65 7.90 -7.11
C LEU A 126 11.16 9.34 -7.29
N PHE A 127 10.25 10.29 -7.55
CA PHE A 127 10.62 11.66 -7.91
C PHE A 127 10.33 12.70 -6.83
N ALA A 128 9.44 12.44 -5.87
CA ALA A 128 9.13 13.39 -4.78
C ALA A 128 9.78 13.04 -3.43
N THR A 129 10.56 11.95 -3.36
CA THR A 129 11.37 11.62 -2.17
C THR A 129 12.78 12.19 -2.29
N GLY A 130 13.53 12.18 -1.19
CA GLY A 130 14.89 12.73 -1.10
C GLY A 130 15.99 11.99 -1.89
N ILE A 131 15.64 11.24 -2.94
CA ILE A 131 16.63 10.60 -3.81
C ILE A 131 17.34 11.68 -4.63
N ASP A 132 18.68 11.65 -4.58
CA ASP A 132 19.57 12.58 -5.25
C ASP A 132 19.38 12.59 -6.78
N ASP A 133 19.40 13.79 -7.37
CA ASP A 133 19.16 13.98 -8.80
C ASP A 133 20.22 13.30 -9.67
N ALA A 134 21.48 13.25 -9.23
CA ALA A 134 22.55 12.61 -9.98
C ALA A 134 22.44 11.07 -9.92
N VAL A 135 21.92 10.52 -8.82
CA VAL A 135 21.58 9.09 -8.72
C VAL A 135 20.45 8.75 -9.70
N LEU A 136 19.36 9.52 -9.68
CA LEU A 136 18.24 9.32 -10.61
C LEU A 136 18.69 9.49 -12.07
N ALA A 137 19.49 10.51 -12.38
CA ALA A 137 20.02 10.76 -13.72
C ALA A 137 20.81 9.54 -14.24
N LYS A 138 21.70 8.96 -13.41
CA LYS A 138 22.43 7.73 -13.75
C LYS A 138 21.50 6.52 -13.92
N SER A 139 20.55 6.32 -13.02
CA SER A 139 19.62 5.19 -13.06
C SER A 139 18.74 5.20 -14.31
N PHE A 140 18.27 6.38 -14.72
CA PHE A 140 17.43 6.57 -15.91
C PHE A 140 18.23 6.81 -17.20
N LYS A 141 19.57 6.80 -17.13
CA LYS A 141 20.46 7.14 -18.26
C LYS A 141 20.08 8.47 -18.91
N THR A 142 19.87 9.49 -18.10
CA THR A 142 19.47 10.84 -18.50
C THR A 142 20.27 11.90 -17.73
N ASP A 143 19.98 13.18 -17.94
CA ASP A 143 20.65 14.29 -17.30
C ASP A 143 19.84 14.86 -16.11
N VAL A 144 20.54 15.51 -15.17
CA VAL A 144 19.94 16.15 -13.98
C VAL A 144 18.82 17.14 -14.36
N GLY A 145 18.99 17.89 -15.45
CA GLY A 145 17.97 18.83 -15.93
C GLY A 145 16.66 18.14 -16.37
N VAL A 146 16.72 16.89 -16.85
CA VAL A 146 15.52 16.11 -17.18
C VAL A 146 14.84 15.61 -15.91
N ILE A 147 15.61 15.13 -14.94
CA ILE A 147 15.08 14.70 -13.63
C ILE A 147 14.37 15.86 -12.93
N GLN A 148 14.96 17.06 -12.91
CA GLN A 148 14.34 18.23 -12.29
C GLN A 148 13.02 18.64 -12.95
N LYS A 149 12.92 18.51 -14.28
CA LYS A 149 11.65 18.73 -15.01
C LYS A 149 10.60 17.69 -14.63
N LEU A 150 10.97 16.42 -14.48
CA LEU A 150 10.07 15.36 -14.03
C LEU A 150 9.59 15.60 -12.59
N LYS A 151 10.49 16.00 -11.69
CA LYS A 151 10.15 16.38 -10.30
C LYS A 151 9.19 17.58 -10.28
N ALA A 152 9.48 18.63 -11.05
CA ALA A 152 8.64 19.81 -11.15
C ALA A 152 7.25 19.52 -11.74
N GLY A 153 7.18 18.62 -12.73
CA GLY A 153 5.91 18.18 -13.33
C GLY A 153 5.00 17.39 -12.39
N LEU A 154 5.56 16.82 -11.31
CA LEU A 154 4.84 16.07 -10.28
C LEU A 154 4.56 16.91 -9.02
N ALA A 155 5.15 18.09 -8.88
CA ALA A 155 4.92 18.96 -7.74
C ALA A 155 3.46 19.44 -7.72
N VAL A 156 2.87 19.50 -6.52
CA VAL A 156 1.53 20.08 -6.34
C VAL A 156 1.63 21.56 -6.75
N LYS A 157 0.95 21.91 -7.85
CA LYS A 157 0.79 23.31 -8.24
C LYS A 157 -0.01 24.02 -7.13
N PRO A 158 0.44 25.19 -6.65
CA PRO A 158 -0.26 25.95 -5.61
C PRO A 158 -1.69 26.29 -6.02
#